data_AF-G7VFV0-F1
#
_entry.id   AF-G7VFV0-F1
#
_cell.length_a   1.000
_cell.length_b   1.000
_cell.length_c   1.000
_cell.angle_alpha   90.00
_cell.angle_beta   90.00
_cell.angle_gamma   90.00
#
_symmetry.space_group_name_H-M   'P 1'
#
loop_
_entity.id
_entity.type
_entity.pdbx_description
1 polymer ?
#
loop_
_entity_poly.entity_id
_entity_poly.type
_entity_poly.pdbx_seq_one_letter_code
_entity_poly.pdbx_strand_id
1 'polypeptide(L)'
;MIVLRVVGRRAVLMQRGTKLASFSAEGVKWWYELFGGTLELRDDWSNLPQVAKAYVFAKIYPYVEDKYRLVKVLREEIDDFEAVYWKLMIRRKGLVAVSAFKKLYSLR
;
A
#
# COMPACT_ATOMS: atom_id res chain seq x y z
N MET A 1 -9.11 -3.56 11.45
CA MET A 1 -9.33 -3.99 10.06
C MET A 1 -8.93 -2.88 9.10
N ILE A 2 -8.36 -3.23 7.93
CA ILE A 2 -8.22 -2.33 6.78
C ILE A 2 -9.30 -2.70 5.76
N VAL A 3 -10.02 -1.71 5.23
CA VAL A 3 -11.13 -1.90 4.29
C VAL A 3 -10.95 -0.98 3.10
N LEU A 4 -11.01 -1.54 1.89
CA LEU A 4 -11.12 -0.78 0.65
C LEU A 4 -12.61 -0.60 0.31
N ARG A 5 -13.11 0.63 0.39
CA ARG A 5 -14.47 0.97 -0.03
C ARG A 5 -14.45 1.51 -1.45
N VAL A 6 -15.07 0.81 -2.39
CA VAL A 6 -15.21 1.26 -3.78
C VAL A 6 -16.55 1.98 -3.94
N VAL A 7 -16.52 3.24 -4.39
CA VAL A 7 -17.70 4.07 -4.64
C VAL A 7 -17.60 4.64 -6.06
N GLY A 8 -18.36 4.06 -6.99
CA GLY A 8 -18.29 4.41 -8.41
C GLY A 8 -16.89 4.17 -8.98
N ARG A 9 -16.24 5.24 -9.46
CA ARG A 9 -14.89 5.19 -10.08
C ARG A 9 -13.73 5.48 -9.11
N ARG A 10 -13.99 5.53 -7.81
CA ARG A 10 -12.98 5.83 -6.79
C ARG A 10 -13.03 4.79 -5.69
N ALA A 11 -11.91 4.63 -4.99
CA ALA A 11 -11.89 3.86 -3.76
C ALA A 11 -11.25 4.64 -2.62
N VAL A 12 -11.67 4.31 -1.41
CA VAL A 12 -11.14 4.89 -0.17
C VAL A 12 -10.66 3.75 0.71
N LEU A 13 -9.38 3.78 1.05
CA LEU A 13 -8.81 2.84 2.00
C LEU A 13 -8.98 3.37 3.41
N MET A 14 -9.60 2.56 4.26
CA MET A 14 -9.93 2.89 5.64
C MET A 14 -9.20 1.93 6.57
N GLN A 15 -8.69 2.42 7.70
CA GLN A 15 -8.19 1.59 8.79
C GLN A 15 -8.77 2.10 10.11
N ARG A 16 -9.48 1.23 10.84
CA ARG A 16 -10.08 1.58 12.15
C ARG A 16 -10.85 2.91 12.13
N GLY A 17 -11.69 3.11 11.11
CA GLY A 17 -12.48 4.33 10.93
C GLY A 17 -11.72 5.54 10.36
N THR A 18 -10.40 5.47 10.24
CA THR A 18 -9.58 6.56 9.68
C THR A 18 -9.28 6.31 8.21
N LYS A 19 -9.43 7.34 7.37
CA LYS A 19 -9.02 7.29 5.97
C LYS A 19 -7.49 7.26 5.86
N LEU A 20 -6.96 6.23 5.19
CA LEU A 20 -5.53 6.10 4.89
C LEU A 20 -5.16 6.77 3.57
N ALA A 21 -5.94 6.53 2.52
CA ALA A 21 -5.71 7.01 1.16
C ALA A 21 -7.00 6.96 0.31
N SER A 22 -6.96 7.64 -0.83
CA SER A 22 -7.95 7.49 -1.90
C SER A 22 -7.27 7.10 -3.20
N PHE A 23 -7.95 6.30 -4.00
CA PHE A 23 -7.47 5.80 -5.27
C PHE A 23 -8.44 6.17 -6.40
N SER A 24 -7.89 6.42 -7.58
CA SER A 24 -8.65 6.41 -8.84
C SER A 24 -9.05 4.98 -9.20
N ALA A 25 -9.84 4.80 -10.26
CA ALA A 25 -10.17 3.49 -10.82
C ALA A 25 -8.91 2.66 -11.14
N GLU A 26 -7.84 3.32 -11.57
CA GLU A 26 -6.55 2.68 -11.84
C GLU A 26 -5.93 2.10 -10.56
N GLY A 27 -5.95 2.85 -9.46
CA GLY A 27 -5.43 2.36 -8.18
C GLY A 27 -6.25 1.20 -7.61
N VAL A 28 -7.54 1.10 -7.95
CA VAL A 28 -8.37 -0.08 -7.64
C VAL A 28 -7.91 -1.30 -8.43
N LYS A 29 -7.60 -1.15 -9.73
CA LYS A 29 -7.06 -2.25 -10.55
C LYS A 29 -5.76 -2.79 -9.94
N TRP A 30 -4.85 -1.90 -9.57
CA TRP A 30 -3.57 -2.27 -8.95
C TRP A 30 -3.75 -2.89 -7.56
N TRP A 31 -4.73 -2.44 -6.78
CA TRP A 31 -5.09 -3.09 -5.53
C TRP A 31 -5.53 -4.53 -5.75
N TYR A 32 -6.41 -4.80 -6.73
CA TYR A 32 -6.82 -6.18 -7.03
C TYR A 32 -5.68 -7.05 -7.49
N GLU A 33 -4.72 -6.48 -8.22
CA GLU A 33 -3.53 -7.19 -8.64
C GLU A 33 -2.61 -7.55 -7.46
N LEU A 34 -2.52 -6.70 -6.42
CA LEU A 34 -1.72 -6.97 -5.22
C LEU A 34 -2.40 -7.93 -4.24
N PHE A 35 -3.73 -7.83 -4.08
CA PHE A 35 -4.46 -8.49 -2.99
C PHE A 35 -5.49 -9.52 -3.48
N GLY A 36 -5.47 -9.89 -4.77
CA GLY A 36 -6.35 -10.93 -5.33
C GLY A 36 -7.84 -10.59 -5.24
N GLY A 37 -8.21 -9.32 -5.34
CA GLY A 37 -9.61 -8.88 -5.16
C GLY A 37 -10.07 -8.71 -3.71
N THR A 38 -9.20 -8.94 -2.73
CA THR A 38 -9.54 -8.80 -1.30
C THR A 38 -9.86 -7.34 -0.96
N LEU A 39 -11.09 -7.08 -0.51
CA LEU A 39 -11.52 -5.74 -0.07
C LEU A 39 -11.28 -5.48 1.41
N GLU A 40 -11.10 -6.54 2.19
CA GLU A 40 -10.96 -6.46 3.65
C GLU A 40 -9.75 -7.25 4.12
N LEU A 41 -8.85 -6.57 4.84
CA LEU A 41 -7.70 -7.19 5.48
C LEU A 41 -7.89 -7.11 6.99
N ARG A 42 -7.88 -8.28 7.65
CA ARG A 42 -7.81 -8.32 9.12
C ARG A 42 -6.52 -7.67 9.56
N ASP A 43 -6.57 -6.86 10.63
CA ASP A 43 -5.39 -6.14 11.15
C ASP A 43 -4.80 -6.80 12.39
N ASP A 44 -4.89 -8.12 12.44
CA ASP A 44 -4.28 -8.97 13.45
C ASP A 44 -2.82 -9.30 13.11
N TRP A 45 -2.15 -9.98 14.04
CA TRP A 45 -0.75 -10.39 13.88
C TRP A 45 -0.56 -11.40 12.75
N SER A 46 -1.54 -12.28 12.49
CA SER A 46 -1.47 -13.28 11.42
C SER A 46 -1.46 -12.67 10.02
N ASN A 47 -2.03 -11.47 9.86
CA ASN A 47 -2.11 -10.79 8.56
C ASN A 47 -1.24 -9.52 8.50
N LEU A 48 -0.34 -9.36 9.47
CA LEU A 48 0.49 -8.17 9.61
C LEU A 48 1.29 -7.82 8.33
N PRO A 49 1.84 -8.79 7.57
CA PRO A 49 2.55 -8.48 6.33
C PRO A 49 1.65 -7.88 5.24
N GLN A 50 0.47 -8.43 5.03
CA GLN A 50 -0.48 -7.90 4.04
C GLN A 50 -0.98 -6.51 4.43
N VAL A 51 -1.24 -6.31 5.72
CA VAL A 51 -1.55 -4.99 6.29
C VAL A 51 -0.42 -3.99 6.05
N ALA A 52 0.83 -4.44 6.15
CA ALA A 52 1.99 -3.62 5.87
C ALA A 52 2.10 -3.28 4.38
N LYS A 53 1.97 -4.26 3.49
CA LYS A 53 1.93 -4.03 2.03
C LYS A 53 0.82 -3.05 1.64
N ALA A 54 -0.39 -3.22 2.17
CA ALA A 54 -1.52 -2.31 1.94
C ALA A 54 -1.23 -0.88 2.41
N TYR A 55 -0.59 -0.74 3.57
CA TYR A 55 -0.20 0.57 4.10
C TYR A 55 0.87 1.24 3.24
N VAL A 56 1.92 0.49 2.86
CA VAL A 56 2.99 0.99 1.98
C VAL A 56 2.41 1.41 0.64
N PHE A 57 1.58 0.57 0.02
CA PHE A 57 0.85 0.91 -1.20
C PHE A 57 0.07 2.22 -1.02
N ALA A 58 -0.75 2.34 0.02
CA ALA A 58 -1.55 3.54 0.27
C ALA A 58 -0.73 4.82 0.45
N LYS A 59 0.46 4.72 1.06
CA LYS A 59 1.33 5.87 1.29
C LYS A 59 2.23 6.21 0.12
N ILE A 60 2.57 5.26 -0.73
CA ILE A 60 3.50 5.47 -1.85
C ILE A 60 2.76 5.70 -3.17
N TYR A 61 1.62 5.03 -3.37
CA TYR A 61 0.84 5.12 -4.60
C TYR A 61 0.60 6.56 -5.07
N PRO A 62 0.27 7.56 -4.22
CA PRO A 62 0.07 8.94 -4.68
C PRO A 62 1.31 9.61 -5.29
N TYR A 63 2.53 9.14 -4.97
CA TYR A 63 3.79 9.85 -5.25
C TYR A 63 4.70 9.20 -6.30
N VAL A 64 4.31 8.03 -6.82
CA VAL A 64 5.08 7.31 -7.84
C VAL A 64 4.52 7.59 -9.21
N GLU A 65 5.35 7.87 -10.20
CA GLU A 65 4.86 8.06 -11.58
C GLU A 65 4.50 6.71 -12.21
N ASP A 66 5.38 5.73 -12.03
CA ASP A 66 5.20 4.37 -12.53
C ASP A 66 4.49 3.49 -11.48
N LYS A 67 3.14 3.44 -11.56
CA LYS A 67 2.31 2.63 -10.65
C LYS A 67 2.56 1.14 -10.82
N TYR A 68 2.83 0.70 -12.05
CA TYR A 68 3.11 -0.71 -12.35
C TYR A 68 4.38 -1.17 -11.63
N ARG A 69 5.44 -0.37 -11.68
CA ARG A 69 6.68 -0.68 -10.97
C ARG A 69 6.48 -0.75 -9.45
N LEU A 70 5.68 0.14 -8.85
CA LEU A 70 5.33 0.02 -7.43
C LEU A 70 4.64 -1.31 -7.12
N VAL A 71 3.66 -1.72 -7.93
CA VAL A 71 2.95 -3.00 -7.75
C VAL A 71 3.90 -4.18 -7.87
N LYS A 72 4.75 -4.17 -8.90
CA LYS A 72 5.76 -5.20 -9.10
C LYS A 72 6.67 -5.33 -7.87
N VAL A 73 7.21 -4.22 -7.35
CA VAL A 73 8.06 -4.22 -6.15
C VAL A 73 7.33 -4.80 -4.94
N LEU A 74 6.10 -4.35 -4.68
CA LEU A 74 5.33 -4.83 -3.52
C LEU A 74 4.92 -6.31 -3.61
N ARG A 75 4.76 -6.83 -4.83
CA ARG A 75 4.36 -8.21 -5.08
C ARG A 75 5.56 -9.16 -5.10
N GLU A 76 6.60 -8.82 -5.85
CA GLU A 76 7.65 -9.73 -6.28
C GLU A 76 8.99 -9.49 -5.57
N GLU A 77 9.29 -8.26 -5.17
CA GLU A 77 10.60 -7.90 -4.62
C GLU A 77 10.59 -7.79 -3.10
N ILE A 78 9.45 -7.41 -2.50
CA ILE A 78 9.32 -7.22 -1.05
C ILE A 78 8.72 -8.44 -0.37
N ASP A 79 9.47 -8.96 0.60
CA ASP A 79 9.01 -9.99 1.52
C ASP A 79 8.18 -9.42 2.68
N ASP A 80 7.70 -10.33 3.53
CA ASP A 80 6.83 -9.99 4.65
C ASP A 80 7.52 -9.14 5.73
N PHE A 81 8.80 -9.39 5.99
CA PHE A 81 9.56 -8.66 6.99
C PHE A 81 9.86 -7.24 6.54
N GLU A 82 10.32 -7.10 5.30
CA GLU A 82 10.67 -5.83 4.69
C GLU A 82 9.45 -4.91 4.53
N ALA A 83 8.29 -5.47 4.18
CA ALA A 83 7.04 -4.71 4.17
C ALA A 83 6.72 -4.09 5.54
N VAL A 84 6.86 -4.88 6.62
CA VAL A 84 6.62 -4.43 8.00
C VAL A 84 7.62 -3.35 8.41
N TYR A 85 8.89 -3.53 8.06
CA TYR A 85 9.92 -2.52 8.27
C TYR A 85 9.56 -1.19 7.59
N TRP A 86 9.21 -1.21 6.31
CA TRP A 86 8.86 0.01 5.58
C TRP A 86 7.60 0.67 6.10
N LYS A 87 6.58 -0.10 6.49
CA LYS A 87 5.40 0.43 7.20
C LYS A 87 5.83 1.21 8.45
N LEU A 88 6.73 0.65 9.27
CA LEU A 88 7.21 1.30 10.49
C LEU A 88 8.00 2.57 10.17
N MET A 89 8.88 2.53 9.18
CA MET A 89 9.70 3.66 8.77
C MET A 89 8.86 4.80 8.20
N ILE A 90 7.89 4.50 7.34
CA ILE A 90 6.95 5.51 6.81
C ILE A 90 6.14 6.13 7.94
N ARG A 91 5.68 5.34 8.91
CA ARG A 91 4.95 5.87 10.07
C ARG A 91 5.81 6.80 10.94
N ARG A 92 7.10 6.50 11.10
CA ARG A 92 8.01 7.26 11.97
C ARG A 92 8.69 8.45 11.30
N LYS A 93 8.99 8.34 10.00
CA LYS A 93 9.82 9.30 9.25
C LYS A 93 9.09 9.96 8.07
N GLY A 94 7.85 9.57 7.80
CA GLY A 94 7.02 10.20 6.78
C GLY A 94 7.65 10.18 5.39
N LEU A 95 7.67 11.34 4.74
CA LEU A 95 8.14 11.51 3.36
C LEU A 95 9.61 11.13 3.15
N VAL A 96 10.46 11.27 4.18
CA VAL A 96 11.87 10.87 4.08
C VAL A 96 11.99 9.36 3.83
N ALA A 97 11.20 8.55 4.54
CA ALA A 97 11.16 7.11 4.32
C ALA A 97 10.55 6.75 2.97
N VAL A 98 9.54 7.50 2.50
CA VAL A 98 8.97 7.31 1.16
C VAL A 98 10.03 7.58 0.08
N SER A 99 10.80 8.66 0.21
CA SER A 99 11.89 8.99 -0.72
C SER A 99 12.99 7.93 -0.71
N ALA A 100 13.40 7.46 0.47
CA ALA A 100 14.39 6.38 0.60
C ALA A 100 13.90 5.08 -0.06
N PHE A 101 12.65 4.69 0.18
CA PHE A 101 12.03 3.53 -0.49
C PHE A 101 12.08 3.69 -2.00
N LYS A 102 11.62 4.83 -2.52
CA LYS A 102 11.63 5.10 -3.96
C LYS A 102 13.04 4.98 -4.55
N LYS A 103 14.04 5.54 -3.88
CA LYS A 103 15.43 5.46 -4.32
C LYS A 103 15.95 4.02 -4.31
N LEU A 104 15.65 3.26 -3.26
CA LEU A 104 16.13 1.87 -3.10
C LEU A 104 15.61 0.96 -4.20
N TYR A 105 14.30 0.99 -4.48
CA TYR A 105 13.68 0.15 -5.53
C TYR A 105 13.58 0.86 -6.88
N SER A 106 14.29 1.99 -7.04
CA SER A 106 14.37 2.75 -8.28
C SER A 106 12.99 3.17 -8.84
N LEU A 107 12.05 3.52 -7.95
CA LEU A 107 10.76 4.10 -8.30
C LEU A 107 10.93 5.61 -8.57
N ARG A 108 10.34 6.09 -9.67
CA ARG A 108 10.38 7.50 -10.08
C ARG A 108 9.39 8.35 -9.29
#